data_AF-A0A3A4V243-F1
#
_entry.id   AF-A0A3A4V243-F1
#
_cell.length_a   1.000
_cell.length_b   1.000
_cell.length_c   1.000
_cell.angle_alpha   90.00
_cell.angle_beta   90.00
_cell.angle_gamma   90.00
#
_symmetry.space_group_name_H-M   'P 1'
#
loop_
_entity.id
_entity.type
_entity.pdbx_description
1 polymer ?
#
loop_
_entity_poly.entity_id
_entity_poly.type
_entity_poly.pdbx_seq_one_letter_code
_entity_poly.pdbx_strand_id
1 'polypeptide(L)'
;MLKRIDKRIYIQYTRGEHLEIFDFYWSNRIITKIICKHNIRPEEVEELFRNKNLILRKGKLNQAFGVTNNGRYLIVIFINRINGIEIVTARQMTKTERRYFRNVKKITRL
;
A
#
# COMPACT_ATOMS: atom_id res chain seq x y z
N MET A 1 13.45 12.58 -23.78
CA MET A 1 13.46 11.11 -23.86
C MET A 1 13.41 10.56 -22.44
N LEU A 2 12.21 10.42 -21.85
CA LEU A 2 12.06 9.97 -20.46
C LEU A 2 12.16 8.45 -20.40
N LYS A 3 13.13 7.94 -19.63
CA LYS A 3 13.38 6.52 -19.41
C LYS A 3 12.16 5.89 -18.73
N ARG A 4 11.44 5.06 -19.47
CA ARG A 4 10.44 4.12 -18.98
C ARG A 4 11.16 3.08 -18.13
N ILE A 5 11.20 3.28 -16.82
CA ILE A 5 11.72 2.29 -15.87
C ILE A 5 10.61 1.25 -15.67
N ASP A 6 10.82 0.08 -16.24
CA ASP A 6 10.08 -1.15 -15.95
C ASP A 6 10.07 -1.39 -14.44
N LYS A 7 8.93 -1.18 -13.78
CA LYS A 7 8.70 -1.61 -12.38
C LYS A 7 7.44 -2.45 -12.32
N ARG A 8 7.54 -3.72 -12.73
CA ARG A 8 6.56 -4.74 -12.36
C ARG A 8 6.71 -5.01 -10.87
N ILE A 9 5.74 -4.57 -10.05
CA ILE A 9 5.71 -4.93 -8.63
C ILE A 9 4.81 -6.15 -8.48
N TYR A 10 5.40 -7.30 -8.15
CA TYR A 10 4.68 -8.53 -7.83
C TYR A 10 4.40 -8.56 -6.32
N ILE A 11 3.13 -8.60 -5.93
CA ILE A 11 2.72 -8.50 -4.53
C ILE A 11 2.01 -9.76 -4.05
N GLN A 12 2.38 -10.17 -2.84
CA GLN A 12 2.15 -11.47 -2.20
C GLN A 12 0.67 -11.76 -1.81
N TYR A 13 0.32 -13.05 -1.85
CA TYR A 13 -1.01 -13.63 -1.70
C TYR A 13 -1.64 -13.50 -0.31
N THR A 14 -2.95 -13.31 -0.33
CA THR A 14 -3.83 -14.11 0.54
C THR A 14 -4.90 -14.76 -0.35
N ARG A 15 -5.01 -16.10 -0.31
CA ARG A 15 -6.01 -16.91 -1.05
C ARG A 15 -5.94 -16.86 -2.59
N GLY A 16 -4.78 -17.21 -3.17
CA GLY A 16 -4.69 -17.65 -4.56
C GLY A 16 -4.81 -16.59 -5.67
N GLU A 17 -4.97 -15.31 -5.33
CA GLU A 17 -5.08 -14.23 -6.31
C GLU A 17 -3.88 -13.28 -6.23
N HIS A 18 -3.26 -13.01 -7.37
CA HIS A 18 -2.13 -12.09 -7.55
C HIS A 18 -2.65 -10.65 -7.67
N LEU A 19 -2.07 -9.71 -6.91
CA LEU A 19 -2.19 -8.28 -7.23
C LEU A 19 -1.01 -7.90 -8.11
N GLU A 20 -1.27 -7.60 -9.38
CA GLU A 20 -0.29 -7.01 -10.29
C GLU A 20 -0.43 -5.49 -10.29
N ILE A 21 0.64 -4.81 -9.88
CA ILE A 21 0.70 -3.34 -9.92
C ILE A 21 1.69 -2.93 -11.00
N PHE A 22 1.16 -2.42 -12.11
CA PHE A 22 1.97 -1.78 -13.15
C PHE A 22 2.20 -0.30 -12.86
N ASP A 23 1.21 0.37 -12.26
CA ASP A 23 1.27 1.80 -11.94
C ASP A 23 0.46 2.18 -10.70
N PHE A 24 0.77 3.35 -10.15
CA PHE A 24 0.03 4.01 -9.08
C PHE A 24 -0.69 5.24 -9.62
N TYR A 25 -2.01 5.18 -9.65
CA TYR A 25 -2.83 6.30 -10.03
C TYR A 25 -3.07 7.21 -8.82
N TRP A 26 -2.66 8.46 -8.97
CA TRP A 26 -2.82 9.51 -7.97
C TRP A 26 -3.61 10.69 -8.55
N SER A 27 -4.56 11.20 -7.77
CA SER A 27 -5.10 12.54 -8.03
C SER A 27 -4.39 13.57 -7.18
N ASN A 28 -4.19 14.77 -7.72
CA ASN A 28 -3.59 15.90 -6.99
C ASN A 28 -4.31 16.16 -5.66
N ARG A 29 -5.65 16.04 -5.63
CA ARG A 29 -6.45 16.17 -4.41
C ARG A 29 -6.04 15.16 -3.34
N ILE A 30 -5.80 13.90 -3.71
CA ILE A 30 -5.39 12.87 -2.77
C ILE A 30 -3.94 13.07 -2.31
N ILE A 31 -3.03 13.42 -3.22
CA ILE A 31 -1.63 13.75 -2.88
C ILE A 31 -1.61 14.86 -1.82
N THR A 32 -2.26 15.99 -2.09
CA THR A 32 -2.33 17.12 -1.15
C THR A 32 -2.94 16.70 0.18
N LYS A 33 -4.05 15.94 0.15
CA LYS A 33 -4.71 15.46 1.38
C LYS A 33 -3.78 14.63 2.25
N ILE A 34 -3.05 13.66 1.69
CA ILE A 34 -2.19 12.77 2.50
C ILE A 34 -0.95 13.49 3.04
N ILE A 35 -0.38 14.41 2.26
CA ILE A 35 0.75 15.23 2.70
C ILE A 35 0.31 16.15 3.84
N CYS A 36 -0.74 16.96 3.63
CA CYS A 36 -1.16 17.95 4.61
C CYS A 36 -1.79 17.33 5.86
N LYS A 37 -2.64 16.31 5.71
CA LYS A 37 -3.40 15.73 6.84
C LYS A 37 -2.65 14.63 7.58
N HIS A 38 -1.81 13.88 6.87
CA HIS A 38 -1.20 12.66 7.42
C HIS A 38 0.32 12.68 7.41
N ASN A 39 0.93 13.74 6.86
CA ASN A 39 2.38 13.85 6.65
C ASN A 39 2.93 12.60 5.96
N ILE A 40 2.24 12.12 4.93
CA ILE A 40 2.65 10.95 4.14
C ILE A 40 2.91 11.41 2.72
N ARG A 41 4.06 11.02 2.19
CA ARG A 41 4.41 11.27 0.78
C ARG A 41 4.00 10.09 -0.11
N PRO A 42 3.67 10.31 -1.39
CA PRO A 42 3.34 9.24 -2.33
C PRO A 42 4.39 8.12 -2.37
N GLU A 43 5.68 8.47 -2.24
CA GLU A 43 6.79 7.52 -2.28
C GLU A 43 6.74 6.52 -1.11
N GLU A 44 6.29 6.94 0.08
CA GLU A 44 6.12 6.06 1.23
C GLU A 44 5.01 5.03 0.99
N VAL A 45 3.98 5.42 0.23
CA VAL A 45 2.90 4.51 -0.16
C VAL A 45 3.42 3.50 -1.18
N GLU A 46 4.11 3.95 -2.23
CA GLU A 46 4.69 3.04 -3.22
C GLU A 46 5.71 2.07 -2.60
N GLU A 47 6.55 2.57 -1.70
CA GLU A 47 7.54 1.78 -0.96
C GLU A 47 6.87 0.68 -0.14
N LEU A 48 5.76 0.99 0.53
CA LEU A 48 4.98 0.01 1.27
C LEU A 48 4.54 -1.17 0.40
N PHE A 49 4.14 -0.93 -0.86
CA PHE A 49 3.76 -2.00 -1.80
C PHE A 49 4.96 -2.77 -2.36
N ARG A 50 6.18 -2.20 -2.31
CA ARG A 50 7.42 -2.90 -2.70
C ARG A 50 8.01 -3.74 -1.57
N ASN A 51 7.61 -3.48 -0.33
CA ASN A 51 8.14 -4.17 0.85
C ASN A 51 7.51 -5.56 1.04
N LYS A 52 8.32 -6.54 1.46
CA LYS A 52 7.86 -7.91 1.80
C LYS A 52 6.86 -7.92 2.98
N ASN A 53 6.89 -6.88 3.82
CA ASN A 53 6.05 -6.75 5.01
C ASN A 53 4.70 -6.11 4.66
N LEU A 54 3.93 -6.75 3.79
CA LEU A 54 2.66 -6.25 3.31
C LEU A 54 1.54 -7.27 3.55
N ILE A 55 0.42 -6.80 4.07
CA ILE A 55 -0.81 -7.57 4.18
C ILE A 55 -1.89 -6.86 3.35
N LEU A 56 -2.48 -7.60 2.42
CA LEU A 56 -3.60 -7.14 1.62
C LEU A 56 -4.91 -7.68 2.18
N ARG A 57 -5.92 -6.82 2.26
CA ARG A 57 -7.29 -7.19 2.62
C ARG A 57 -8.24 -6.68 1.54
N LYS A 58 -8.94 -7.61 0.88
CA LYS A 58 -9.99 -7.29 -0.09
C LYS A 58 -11.28 -6.84 0.61
N GLY A 59 -12.01 -5.95 -0.05
CA GLY A 59 -13.30 -5.45 0.38
C GLY A 59 -13.88 -4.49 -0.66
N LYS A 60 -14.93 -3.74 -0.31
CA LYS A 60 -15.47 -2.67 -1.18
C LYS A 60 -14.41 -1.64 -1.56
N LEU A 61 -13.53 -1.34 -0.60
CA LEU A 61 -12.25 -0.67 -0.83
C LEU A 61 -11.16 -1.58 -0.31
N ASN A 62 -10.14 -1.83 -1.14
CA ASN A 62 -9.03 -2.67 -0.76
C ASN A 62 -8.14 -1.94 0.24
N GLN A 63 -7.53 -2.70 1.14
CA GLN A 63 -6.66 -2.19 2.19
C GLN A 63 -5.30 -2.87 2.09
N ALA A 64 -4.23 -2.08 2.14
CA ALA A 64 -2.87 -2.54 2.27
C ALA A 64 -2.31 -2.07 3.61
N PHE A 65 -1.79 -3.01 4.39
CA PHE A 65 -1.15 -2.75 5.67
C PHE A 65 0.33 -3.07 5.51
N GLY A 66 1.20 -2.12 5.84
CA GLY A 66 2.63 -2.36 5.75
C GLY A 66 3.46 -1.36 6.51
N VAL A 67 4.77 -1.54 6.40
CA VAL A 67 5.77 -0.73 7.09
C VAL A 67 6.72 -0.16 6.06
N THR A 68 6.90 1.16 6.11
CA THR A 68 7.93 1.86 5.32
C THR A 68 9.34 1.49 5.83
N ASN A 69 10.36 1.74 5.04
CA ASN A 69 11.77 1.61 5.34
C ASN A 69 12.16 2.45 6.57
N ASN A 70 11.49 3.59 6.78
CA ASN A 70 11.65 4.44 7.96
C ASN A 70 10.83 3.96 9.18
N GLY A 71 10.25 2.76 9.13
CA GLY A 71 9.53 2.15 10.25
C GLY A 71 8.12 2.68 10.50
N ARG A 72 7.57 3.52 9.61
CA ARG A 72 6.18 3.99 9.75
C ARG A 72 5.20 2.92 9.31
N TYR A 73 4.26 2.61 10.20
CA TYR A 73 3.17 1.68 9.95
C TYR A 73 2.02 2.41 9.27
N LEU A 74 1.75 2.08 8.01
CA LEU A 74 0.71 2.73 7.22
C LEU A 74 -0.39 1.76 6.83
N ILE A 75 -1.60 2.27 6.79
CA ILE A 75 -2.71 1.65 6.06
C ILE A 75 -3.01 2.50 4.82
N VAL A 76 -3.07 1.84 3.68
CA VAL A 76 -3.40 2.43 2.39
C VAL A 76 -4.72 1.86 1.91
N ILE A 77 -5.63 2.73 1.52
CA ILE A 77 -6.90 2.37 0.91
C ILE A 77 -6.78 2.61 -0.58
N PHE A 78 -7.10 1.58 -1.37
CA PHE A 78 -6.96 1.62 -2.82
C PHE A 78 -8.06 0.86 -3.52
N ILE A 79 -8.17 1.06 -4.82
CA ILE A 79 -9.03 0.29 -5.73
C ILE A 79 -8.19 -0.24 -6.89
N ASN A 80 -8.58 -1.40 -7.43
CA ASN A 80 -7.90 -1.96 -8.58
C ASN A 80 -8.28 -1.18 -9.85
N ARG A 81 -7.29 -0.97 -10.72
CA ARG A 81 -7.44 -0.48 -12.09
C ARG A 81 -6.93 -1.55 -13.04
N ILE A 82 -7.28 -1.45 -14.33
CA ILE A 82 -6.87 -2.43 -15.36
C ILE A 82 -5.34 -2.63 -15.35
N ASN A 83 -4.57 -1.54 -15.16
CA ASN A 83 -3.10 -1.57 -15.16
C ASN A 83 -2.50 -1.02 -13.84
N GLY A 84 -3.07 -1.35 -12.69
CA GLY A 84 -2.47 -0.96 -11.41
C GLY A 84 -3.48 -0.66 -10.33
N ILE A 85 -3.16 0.31 -9.47
CA ILE A 85 -4.04 0.69 -8.36
C ILE A 85 -4.22 2.18 -8.29
N GLU A 86 -5.41 2.62 -7.90
CA GLU A 86 -5.66 4.01 -7.57
C GLU A 86 -5.70 4.19 -6.06
N ILE A 87 -4.93 5.15 -5.57
CA ILE A 87 -4.87 5.45 -4.14
C ILE A 87 -6.03 6.36 -3.75
N VAL A 88 -6.85 5.87 -2.81
CA VAL A 88 -7.98 6.61 -2.25
C VAL A 88 -7.55 7.42 -1.03
N THR A 89 -6.70 6.85 -0.17
CA THR A 89 -6.09 7.55 0.96
C THR A 89 -4.96 6.71 1.56
N ALA A 90 -4.04 7.37 2.28
CA ALA A 90 -3.07 6.71 3.14
C ALA A 90 -3.02 7.43 4.49
N ARG A 91 -2.83 6.67 5.58
CA ARG A 91 -2.65 7.22 6.94
C ARG A 91 -1.81 6.28 7.79
N GLN A 92 -1.36 6.78 8.94
CA GLN A 92 -0.77 5.92 9.94
C GLN A 92 -1.80 4.92 10.49
N MET A 93 -1.34 3.71 10.76
CA MET A 93 -2.13 2.71 11.48
C MET A 93 -2.40 3.16 12.91
N THR A 94 -3.61 2.93 13.38
CA THR A 94 -4.00 3.04 14.79
C THR A 94 -3.33 1.94 15.63
N LYS A 95 -3.37 2.05 16.96
CA LYS A 95 -2.84 1.02 17.87
C LYS A 95 -3.45 -0.36 17.60
N THR A 96 -4.76 -0.41 17.38
CA THR A 96 -5.51 -1.64 17.08
C THR A 96 -5.09 -2.23 15.74
N GLU A 97 -4.95 -1.42 14.69
CA GLU A 97 -4.48 -1.88 13.37
C GLU A 97 -3.03 -2.39 13.41
N ARG A 98 -2.15 -1.73 14.17
CA ARG A 98 -0.77 -2.22 14.37
C ARG A 98 -0.73 -3.54 15.12
N ARG A 99 -1.64 -3.76 16.08
CA ARG A 99 -1.75 -5.05 16.78
C ARG A 99 -2.23 -6.14 15.82
N TYR A 100 -3.26 -5.84 15.02
CA TYR A 100 -3.74 -6.74 13.97
C TYR A 100 -2.62 -7.11 12.98
N PHE A 101 -1.93 -6.12 12.41
CA PHE A 101 -0.83 -6.31 11.46
C PHE A 101 0.26 -7.24 12.03
N ARG A 102 0.70 -6.99 13.28
CA ARG A 102 1.70 -7.83 13.95
C ARG A 102 1.21 -9.26 14.21
N ASN A 103 -0.04 -9.44 14.60
CA ASN A 103 -0.61 -10.77 14.83
C ASN A 103 -0.68 -11.58 13.54
N VAL A 104 -1.14 -10.98 12.45
CA VAL A 104 -1.17 -11.64 11.14
C VAL A 104 0.24 -11.99 10.70
N LYS A 105 1.20 -11.06 10.75
CA LYS A 105 2.61 -11.33 10.43
C LYS A 105 3.19 -12.54 11.19
N LYS A 106 2.88 -12.67 12.49
CA LYS A 106 3.32 -13.82 13.30
C LYS A 106 2.75 -15.16 12.78
N ILE A 107 1.49 -15.16 12.38
CA ILE A 107 0.82 -16.36 11.84
C ILE A 107 1.39 -16.72 10.48
N THR A 108 1.61 -15.73 9.62
CA THR A 108 1.99 -15.96 8.21
C THR A 108 3.48 -16.22 8.00
N ARG A 109 4.34 -16.15 9.04
CA ARG A 109 5.81 -16.28 8.97
C ARG A 109 6.43 -15.54 7.77
N LEU A 110 5.94 -14.33 7.48
CA LEU A 110 6.52 -13.38 6.51
C LEU A 110 7.71 -12.64 7.11
#